data_AF-A0A540LP52-F1
#
_entry.id   AF-A0A540LP52-F1
#
_cell.length_a   1.000
_cell.length_b   1.000
_cell.length_c   1.000
_cell.angle_alpha   90.00
_cell.angle_beta   90.00
_cell.angle_gamma   90.00
#
_symmetry.space_group_name_H-M   'P 1'
#
loop_
_entity.id
_entity.type
_entity.pdbx_description
1 polymer ?
#
loop_
_entity_poly.entity_id
_entity_poly.type
_entity_poly.pdbx_seq_one_letter_code
_entity_poly.pdbx_strand_id
1 'polypeptide(L)'
;MKSLVTLFADGTAIKKVPPSIIRLEKLECLSLSYLKCHLLLPSLRGIRFLTDLQLVNSNLMEVPNNIGSSLPCLVYLFLDNNNFRSLPSLSGLSMLHALKLNGCRNLVEITDLPKSLDILEMDDCSALERMPNFSGMSTSVSLGSPKLIEFPGLDSALNSSLKLHMFTHNNVIDFL
;
A
#
# COMPACT_ATOMS: atom_id res chain seq x y z
N MET A 1 -28.56 5.38 -3.22
CA MET A 1 -27.18 5.16 -2.75
C MET A 1 -26.11 5.94 -3.55
N LYS A 2 -26.44 6.88 -4.45
CA LYS A 2 -25.45 7.71 -5.17
C LYS A 2 -24.79 8.82 -4.30
N SER A 3 -25.17 8.90 -3.03
CA SER A 3 -24.72 9.91 -2.07
C SER A 3 -23.80 9.35 -1.00
N LEU A 4 -23.47 8.06 -1.04
CA LEU A 4 -22.63 7.46 -0.01
C LEU A 4 -21.20 7.94 -0.17
N VAL A 5 -20.69 8.60 0.88
CA VAL A 5 -19.32 9.14 0.95
C VAL A 5 -18.38 8.18 1.66
N THR A 6 -18.87 7.50 2.69
CA THR A 6 -18.09 6.57 3.50
C THR A 6 -18.80 5.22 3.58
N LEU A 7 -18.06 4.14 3.36
CA LEU A 7 -18.54 2.77 3.51
C LEU A 7 -17.59 1.99 4.41
N PHE A 8 -18.05 1.66 5.61
CA PHE A 8 -17.38 0.74 6.53
C PHE A 8 -18.09 -0.60 6.51
N ALA A 9 -17.36 -1.66 6.17
CA ALA A 9 -17.85 -3.04 6.22
C ALA A 9 -16.83 -3.98 6.89
N ASP A 10 -16.15 -3.45 7.89
CA ASP A 10 -15.10 -4.13 8.64
C ASP A 10 -15.66 -5.27 9.48
N GLY A 11 -14.85 -6.31 9.71
CA GLY A 11 -15.25 -7.45 10.54
C GLY A 11 -16.35 -8.33 9.93
N THR A 12 -16.80 -8.02 8.71
CA THR A 12 -17.87 -8.76 8.04
C THR A 12 -17.36 -10.05 7.37
N ALA A 13 -18.29 -10.84 6.85
CA ALA A 13 -17.99 -12.05 6.09
C ALA A 13 -17.92 -11.80 4.57
N ILE A 14 -17.71 -10.54 4.14
CA ILE A 14 -17.58 -10.20 2.71
C ILE A 14 -16.38 -10.94 2.13
N LYS A 15 -16.62 -11.73 1.07
CA LYS A 15 -15.58 -12.44 0.31
C LYS A 15 -15.26 -11.75 -1.00
N LYS A 16 -16.22 -11.01 -1.54
CA LYS A 16 -16.12 -10.38 -2.85
C LYS A 16 -16.87 -9.06 -2.81
N VAL A 17 -16.18 -8.00 -3.20
CA VAL A 17 -16.84 -6.72 -3.42
C VAL A 17 -17.55 -6.79 -4.78
N PRO A 18 -18.86 -6.48 -4.85
CA PRO A 18 -19.58 -6.54 -6.11
C PRO A 18 -19.07 -5.45 -7.06
N PRO A 19 -18.92 -5.73 -8.38
CA PRO A 19 -18.46 -4.73 -9.36
C PRO A 19 -19.33 -3.46 -9.40
N SER A 20 -20.58 -3.54 -8.94
CA SER A 20 -21.48 -2.40 -8.81
C SER A 20 -21.02 -1.34 -7.80
N ILE A 21 -19.98 -1.60 -6.98
CA ILE A 21 -19.37 -0.61 -6.08
C ILE A 21 -18.93 0.65 -6.83
N ILE A 22 -18.56 0.53 -8.12
CA ILE A 22 -18.17 1.65 -8.97
C ILE A 22 -19.29 2.69 -9.18
N ARG A 23 -20.55 2.34 -8.87
CA ARG A 23 -21.70 3.25 -8.93
C ARG A 23 -21.76 4.20 -7.73
N LEU A 24 -20.92 4.00 -6.71
CA LEU A 24 -20.76 4.89 -5.57
C LEU A 24 -19.84 6.05 -5.98
N GLU A 25 -20.32 6.88 -6.89
CA GLU A 25 -19.53 7.95 -7.54
C GLU A 25 -19.07 9.06 -6.59
N LYS A 26 -19.58 9.12 -5.36
CA LYS A 26 -19.18 10.09 -4.32
C LYS A 26 -18.39 9.45 -3.18
N LEU A 27 -18.03 8.17 -3.30
CA LEU A 27 -17.34 7.46 -2.23
C LEU A 27 -15.91 8.00 -2.11
N GLU A 28 -15.60 8.53 -0.93
CA GLU A 28 -14.30 9.07 -0.55
C GLU A 28 -13.55 8.10 0.35
N CYS A 29 -14.28 7.33 1.19
CA CYS A 29 -13.67 6.38 2.11
C CYS A 29 -14.32 4.98 2.01
N LEU A 30 -13.48 3.96 1.84
CA LEU A 30 -13.86 2.55 1.83
C LEU A 30 -12.98 1.78 2.83
N SER A 31 -13.59 1.21 3.86
CA SER A 31 -12.93 0.23 4.72
C SER A 31 -13.59 -1.14 4.58
N LEU A 32 -12.75 -2.14 4.34
CA LEU A 32 -13.08 -3.55 4.30
C LEU A 32 -12.06 -4.33 5.15
N SER A 33 -11.74 -3.79 6.33
CA SER A 33 -10.68 -4.30 7.20
C SER A 33 -11.17 -5.45 8.10
N TYR A 34 -10.24 -6.27 8.60
CA TYR A 34 -10.49 -7.35 9.55
C TYR A 34 -11.54 -8.38 9.07
N LEU A 35 -11.51 -8.71 7.78
CA LEU A 35 -12.48 -9.63 7.20
C LEU A 35 -12.18 -11.07 7.60
N LYS A 36 -13.24 -11.86 7.80
CA LYS A 36 -13.12 -13.28 8.20
C LYS A 36 -12.73 -14.21 7.05
N CYS A 37 -12.70 -13.70 5.82
CA CYS A 37 -12.51 -14.50 4.61
C CYS A 37 -11.57 -13.79 3.65
N HIS A 38 -11.04 -14.55 2.69
CA HIS A 38 -10.24 -14.00 1.59
C HIS A 38 -11.06 -13.01 0.77
N LEU A 39 -10.60 -11.77 0.66
CA LEU A 39 -11.26 -10.73 -0.12
C LEU A 39 -10.79 -10.74 -1.57
N LEU A 40 -11.76 -10.77 -2.49
CA LEU A 40 -11.56 -10.51 -3.90
C LEU A 40 -12.04 -9.10 -4.25
N LEU A 41 -11.10 -8.24 -4.64
CA LEU A 41 -11.38 -6.90 -5.12
C LEU A 41 -11.65 -6.90 -6.63
N PRO A 42 -12.75 -6.30 -7.11
CA PRO A 42 -12.90 -5.98 -8.52
C PRO A 42 -11.99 -4.81 -8.88
N SER A 43 -11.91 -4.51 -10.18
CA SER A 43 -11.44 -3.20 -10.62
C SER A 43 -12.27 -2.10 -9.93
N LEU A 44 -11.59 -1.18 -9.25
CA LEU A 44 -12.21 -0.02 -8.61
C LEU A 44 -12.31 1.20 -9.55
N ARG A 45 -12.04 0.99 -10.85
CA ARG A 45 -12.13 2.02 -11.89
C ARG A 45 -13.56 2.58 -11.95
N GLY A 46 -13.72 3.82 -11.49
CA GLY A 46 -15.01 4.52 -11.42
C GLY A 46 -15.26 5.20 -10.07
N ILE A 47 -14.59 4.76 -9.01
CA ILE A 47 -14.63 5.40 -7.68
C ILE A 47 -13.60 6.54 -7.64
N ARG A 48 -13.82 7.56 -8.48
CA ARG A 48 -12.79 8.57 -8.81
C ARG A 48 -12.42 9.49 -7.65
N PHE A 49 -13.28 9.62 -6.65
CA PHE A 49 -13.07 10.49 -5.50
C PHE A 49 -12.58 9.75 -4.26
N LEU A 50 -12.26 8.45 -4.37
CA LEU A 50 -11.76 7.68 -3.24
C LEU A 50 -10.40 8.25 -2.79
N THR A 51 -10.36 8.78 -1.58
CA THR A 51 -9.16 9.30 -0.91
C THR A 51 -8.60 8.29 0.08
N ASP A 52 -9.44 7.44 0.66
CA ASP A 52 -9.09 6.53 1.75
C ASP A 52 -9.53 5.10 1.44
N LEU A 53 -8.55 4.20 1.25
CA LEU A 53 -8.80 2.77 1.07
C LEU A 53 -8.11 1.97 2.17
N GLN A 54 -8.92 1.36 3.05
CA GLN A 54 -8.45 0.58 4.19
C GLN A 54 -8.81 -0.89 4.00
N LEU A 55 -7.78 -1.73 3.91
CA LEU A 55 -7.86 -3.17 3.69
C LEU A 55 -6.96 -3.91 4.69
N VAL A 56 -6.91 -3.42 5.92
CA VAL A 56 -6.05 -3.98 6.97
C VAL A 56 -6.59 -5.35 7.36
N ASN A 57 -5.74 -6.38 7.36
CA ASN A 57 -6.12 -7.75 7.73
C ASN A 57 -7.38 -8.24 6.97
N SER A 58 -7.39 -8.01 5.66
CA SER A 58 -8.51 -8.37 4.76
C SER A 58 -8.27 -9.69 4.02
N ASN A 59 -7.20 -10.41 4.38
CA ASN A 59 -6.77 -11.66 3.75
C ASN A 59 -6.63 -11.54 2.22
N LEU A 60 -6.13 -10.40 1.71
CA LEU A 60 -5.81 -10.24 0.29
C LEU A 60 -4.65 -11.15 -0.10
N MET A 61 -4.84 -11.90 -1.18
CA MET A 61 -3.78 -12.68 -1.84
C MET A 61 -3.16 -11.91 -3.01
N GLU A 62 -3.89 -10.95 -3.58
CA GLU A 62 -3.47 -10.14 -4.73
C GLU A 62 -4.11 -8.74 -4.62
N VAL A 63 -3.37 -7.72 -5.04
CA VAL A 63 -3.90 -6.36 -5.22
C VAL A 63 -4.18 -6.16 -6.72
N PRO A 64 -5.34 -5.60 -7.12
CA PRO A 64 -5.68 -5.46 -8.54
C PRO A 64 -4.63 -4.70 -9.35
N ASN A 65 -4.18 -5.28 -10.48
CA ASN A 65 -3.08 -4.74 -11.30
C ASN A 65 -3.28 -3.31 -11.80
N ASN A 66 -4.53 -2.82 -11.83
CA ASN A 66 -4.89 -1.50 -12.28
C ASN A 66 -5.17 -0.51 -11.13
N ILE A 67 -4.88 -0.85 -9.87
CA ILE A 67 -5.14 0.05 -8.73
C ILE A 67 -4.46 1.40 -8.94
N GLY A 68 -3.22 1.41 -9.43
CA GLY A 68 -2.43 2.61 -9.68
C GLY A 68 -3.01 3.57 -10.72
N SER A 69 -3.84 3.08 -11.64
CA SER A 69 -4.52 3.90 -12.66
C SER A 69 -6.02 4.10 -12.40
N SER A 70 -6.58 3.41 -11.40
CA SER A 70 -8.02 3.42 -11.13
C SER A 70 -8.46 4.46 -10.12
N LEU A 71 -7.54 4.89 -9.24
CA LEU A 71 -7.84 5.72 -8.06
C LEU A 71 -6.97 7.00 -8.05
N PRO A 72 -7.21 7.96 -8.97
CA PRO A 72 -6.33 9.13 -9.15
C PRO A 72 -6.30 10.09 -7.94
N CYS A 73 -7.31 10.04 -7.08
CA CYS A 73 -7.43 10.88 -5.89
C CYS A 73 -7.05 10.15 -4.60
N LEU A 74 -6.52 8.92 -4.67
CA LEU A 74 -6.19 8.15 -3.47
C LEU A 74 -5.05 8.81 -2.70
N VAL A 75 -5.27 9.08 -1.42
CA VAL A 75 -4.34 9.73 -0.50
C VAL A 75 -3.76 8.73 0.49
N TYR A 76 -4.59 7.82 0.99
CA TYR A 76 -4.22 6.83 2.01
C TYR A 76 -4.57 5.43 1.52
N LEU A 77 -3.57 4.56 1.50
CA LEU A 77 -3.71 3.14 1.17
C LEU A 77 -3.14 2.27 2.30
N PHE A 78 -4.02 1.62 3.05
CA PHE A 78 -3.63 0.74 4.16
C PHE A 78 -3.88 -0.72 3.79
N LEU A 79 -2.79 -1.48 3.70
CA LEU A 79 -2.74 -2.87 3.25
C LEU A 79 -2.08 -3.77 4.30
N ASP A 80 -1.94 -3.30 5.54
CA ASP A 80 -1.29 -4.04 6.63
C ASP A 80 -1.88 -5.45 6.81
N ASN A 81 -1.04 -6.41 7.19
CA ASN A 81 -1.40 -7.78 7.53
C ASN A 81 -2.14 -8.54 6.41
N ASN A 82 -1.70 -8.38 5.16
CA ASN A 82 -2.19 -9.17 4.03
C ASN A 82 -1.15 -10.18 3.52
N ASN A 83 -1.57 -11.05 2.60
CA ASN A 83 -0.81 -12.22 2.15
C ASN A 83 -0.36 -12.17 0.69
N PHE A 84 -0.43 -10.99 0.05
CA PHE A 84 0.05 -10.82 -1.32
C PHE A 84 1.57 -10.88 -1.40
N ARG A 85 2.07 -11.35 -2.56
CA ARG A 85 3.51 -11.51 -2.81
C ARG A 85 4.17 -10.33 -3.51
N SER A 86 3.40 -9.53 -4.22
CA SER A 86 3.87 -8.35 -4.93
C SER A 86 2.78 -7.29 -4.94
N LEU A 87 3.20 -6.04 -5.09
CA LEU A 87 2.30 -4.94 -5.41
C LEU A 87 2.30 -4.71 -6.93
N PRO A 88 1.14 -4.34 -7.51
CA PRO A 88 1.12 -3.79 -8.86
C PRO A 88 1.76 -2.39 -8.87
N SER A 89 2.00 -1.84 -10.06
CA SER A 89 2.55 -0.49 -10.17
C SER A 89 1.65 0.55 -9.48
N LEU A 90 2.26 1.32 -8.58
CA LEU A 90 1.61 2.38 -7.81
C LEU A 90 1.99 3.78 -8.29
N SER A 91 2.92 3.90 -9.23
CA SER A 91 3.39 5.19 -9.78
C SER A 91 2.29 6.13 -10.27
N GLY A 92 1.14 5.59 -10.72
CA GLY A 92 0.00 6.38 -11.17
C GLY A 92 -0.84 7.01 -10.05
N LEU A 93 -0.63 6.64 -8.78
CA LEU A 93 -1.32 7.24 -7.63
C LEU A 93 -0.64 8.57 -7.24
N SER A 94 -0.79 9.58 -8.09
CA SER A 94 -0.12 10.89 -7.97
C SER A 94 -0.43 11.70 -6.71
N MET A 95 -1.45 11.30 -5.95
CA MET A 95 -1.89 11.95 -4.71
C MET A 95 -1.65 11.06 -3.47
N LEU A 96 -1.01 9.91 -3.63
CA LEU A 96 -0.81 8.99 -2.51
C LEU A 96 0.27 9.55 -1.58
N HIS A 97 -0.14 9.87 -0.35
CA HIS A 97 0.71 10.43 0.69
C HIS A 97 1.14 9.38 1.72
N ALA A 98 0.30 8.36 2.00
CA ALA A 98 0.66 7.28 2.91
C ALA A 98 0.32 5.89 2.36
N LEU A 99 1.32 5.00 2.43
CA LEU A 99 1.19 3.59 2.14
C LEU A 99 1.64 2.78 3.36
N LYS A 100 0.74 1.94 3.88
CA LYS A 100 1.04 1.03 5.00
C LYS A 100 0.96 -0.43 4.56
N LEU A 101 2.02 -1.17 4.85
CA LEU A 101 2.25 -2.55 4.46
C LEU A 101 2.72 -3.40 5.64
N ASN A 102 2.58 -2.92 6.89
CA ASN A 102 3.13 -3.63 8.04
C ASN A 102 2.56 -5.04 8.16
N GLY A 103 3.39 -6.02 8.50
CA GLY A 103 2.97 -7.42 8.63
C GLY A 103 2.62 -8.11 7.31
N CYS A 104 2.92 -7.52 6.15
CA CYS A 104 2.82 -8.19 4.86
C CYS A 104 3.97 -9.19 4.64
N ARG A 105 4.00 -10.24 5.48
CA ARG A 105 5.13 -11.18 5.60
C ARG A 105 5.45 -11.98 4.33
N ASN A 106 4.54 -12.03 3.37
CA ASN A 106 4.71 -12.72 2.09
C ASN A 106 5.14 -11.79 0.93
N LEU A 107 5.15 -10.48 1.14
CA LEU A 107 5.56 -9.50 0.13
C LEU A 107 7.05 -9.68 -0.17
N VAL A 108 7.40 -9.93 -1.42
CA VAL A 108 8.77 -10.21 -1.88
C VAL A 108 9.40 -9.00 -2.55
N GLU A 109 8.61 -8.20 -3.26
CA GLU A 109 9.13 -7.06 -4.02
C GLU A 109 8.16 -5.88 -4.07
N ILE A 110 8.74 -4.69 -4.15
CA ILE A 110 8.05 -3.44 -4.49
C ILE A 110 8.77 -2.86 -5.71
N THR A 111 8.05 -2.69 -6.82
CA THR A 111 8.65 -2.31 -8.12
C THR A 111 8.79 -0.80 -8.29
N ASP A 112 7.80 -0.05 -7.82
CA ASP A 112 7.71 1.40 -8.00
C ASP A 112 6.75 2.01 -6.99
N LEU A 113 6.98 3.29 -6.67
CA LEU A 113 6.17 4.09 -5.78
C LEU A 113 5.94 5.47 -6.40
N PRO A 114 4.81 6.14 -6.09
CA PRO A 114 4.56 7.50 -6.56
C PRO A 114 5.48 8.49 -5.84
N LYS A 115 5.91 9.54 -6.53
CA LYS A 115 6.76 10.60 -5.96
C LYS A 115 6.07 11.44 -4.88
N SER A 116 4.74 11.38 -4.80
CA SER A 116 3.94 12.07 -3.78
C SER A 116 4.01 11.42 -2.39
N LEU A 117 4.63 10.24 -2.29
CA LEU A 117 4.60 9.44 -1.08
C LEU A 117 5.42 10.09 0.04
N ASP A 118 4.75 10.50 1.11
CA ASP A 118 5.39 11.06 2.30
C ASP A 118 5.70 9.99 3.35
N ILE A 119 4.86 8.95 3.43
CA ILE A 119 4.96 7.91 4.46
C ILE A 119 4.88 6.53 3.81
N LEU A 120 5.86 5.69 4.12
CA LEU A 120 5.88 4.28 3.78
C LEU A 120 6.20 3.47 5.03
N GLU A 121 5.25 2.65 5.48
CA GLU A 121 5.46 1.74 6.61
C GLU A 121 5.41 0.30 6.13
N MET A 122 6.44 -0.49 6.45
CA MET A 122 6.60 -1.88 6.03
C MET A 122 7.36 -2.70 7.08
N ASP A 123 7.01 -2.50 8.34
CA ASP A 123 7.55 -3.28 9.45
C ASP A 123 7.04 -4.72 9.40
N ASP A 124 7.87 -5.69 9.79
CA ASP A 124 7.53 -7.12 9.77
C ASP A 124 7.16 -7.66 8.35
N CYS A 125 7.77 -7.10 7.32
CA CYS A 125 7.71 -7.60 5.93
C CYS A 125 8.79 -8.67 5.68
N SER A 126 8.70 -9.80 6.39
CA SER A 126 9.81 -10.78 6.50
C SER A 126 10.32 -11.41 5.20
N ALA A 127 9.54 -11.40 4.12
CA ALA A 127 9.94 -11.96 2.82
C ALA A 127 10.46 -10.93 1.82
N LEU A 128 10.45 -9.64 2.15
CA LEU A 128 10.78 -8.57 1.22
C LEU A 128 12.27 -8.60 0.89
N GLU A 129 12.58 -8.76 -0.39
CA GLU A 129 13.93 -8.91 -0.92
C GLU A 129 14.32 -7.76 -1.85
N ARG A 130 13.34 -7.05 -2.44
CA ARG A 130 13.58 -6.01 -3.46
C ARG A 130 12.78 -4.74 -3.21
N MET A 131 13.47 -3.60 -3.25
CA MET A 131 12.89 -2.27 -3.13
C MET A 131 13.05 -1.46 -4.44
N PRO A 132 12.18 -0.46 -4.70
CA PRO A 132 12.36 0.47 -5.80
C PRO A 132 13.51 1.43 -5.51
N ASN A 133 13.90 2.22 -6.50
CA ASN A 133 14.93 3.25 -6.35
C ASN A 133 14.37 4.51 -5.65
N PHE A 134 15.00 4.94 -4.57
CA PHE A 134 14.60 6.11 -3.76
C PHE A 134 15.35 7.41 -4.09
N SER A 135 16.14 7.45 -5.15
CA SER A 135 16.91 8.63 -5.53
C SER A 135 16.00 9.86 -5.65
N GLY A 136 16.26 10.89 -4.84
CA GLY A 136 15.48 12.12 -4.81
C GLY A 136 14.10 12.02 -4.13
N MET A 137 13.82 10.94 -3.39
CA MET A 137 12.63 10.82 -2.55
C MET A 137 12.87 11.45 -1.17
N SER A 138 11.85 12.12 -0.63
CA SER A 138 11.84 12.69 0.73
C SER A 138 10.93 11.91 1.68
N THR A 139 10.61 10.68 1.34
CA THR A 139 9.67 9.81 2.05
C THR A 139 10.22 9.43 3.43
N SER A 140 9.34 9.40 4.43
CA SER A 140 9.58 8.76 5.72
C SER A 140 9.31 7.27 5.59
N VAL A 141 10.34 6.45 5.71
CA VAL A 141 10.28 4.99 5.56
C VAL A 141 10.47 4.33 6.91
N SER A 142 9.50 3.53 7.33
CA SER A 142 9.64 2.55 8.42
C SER A 142 9.79 1.17 7.81
N LEU A 143 10.90 0.48 8.09
CA LEU A 143 11.14 -0.86 7.55
C LEU A 143 11.72 -1.83 8.58
N GLY A 144 11.26 -3.07 8.48
CA GLY A 144 11.80 -4.22 9.21
C GLY A 144 11.65 -5.47 8.35
N SER A 145 12.68 -5.80 7.59
CA SER A 145 12.71 -6.96 6.70
C SER A 145 14.10 -7.59 6.60
N PRO A 146 14.38 -8.71 7.30
CA PRO A 146 15.71 -9.32 7.39
C PRO A 146 16.28 -9.84 6.07
N LYS A 147 15.44 -9.94 5.03
CA LYS A 147 15.85 -10.43 3.71
C LYS A 147 16.22 -9.31 2.75
N LEU A 148 15.89 -8.07 3.08
CA LEU A 148 16.23 -6.93 2.25
C LEU A 148 17.72 -6.64 2.44
N ILE A 149 18.50 -6.87 1.38
CA ILE A 149 19.96 -6.64 1.37
C ILE A 149 20.37 -5.43 0.54
N GLU A 150 19.46 -4.91 -0.29
CA GLU A 150 19.72 -3.76 -1.16
C GLU A 150 18.64 -2.71 -0.99
N PHE A 151 19.05 -1.45 -0.88
CA PHE A 151 18.16 -0.30 -0.84
C PHE A 151 18.59 0.71 -1.93
N PRO A 152 18.13 0.52 -3.18
CA PRO A 152 18.63 1.31 -4.30
C PRO A 152 18.35 2.81 -4.15
N GLY A 153 19.39 3.64 -4.35
CA GLY A 153 19.30 5.10 -4.27
C GLY A 153 19.19 5.67 -2.85
N LEU A 154 19.45 4.85 -1.81
CA LEU A 154 19.43 5.28 -0.41
C LEU A 154 20.42 6.43 -0.15
N ASP A 155 21.64 6.31 -0.66
CA ASP A 155 22.70 7.33 -0.63
C ASP A 155 22.26 8.67 -1.20
N SER A 156 21.56 8.66 -2.34
CA SER A 156 20.94 9.86 -2.92
C SER A 156 19.78 10.37 -2.07
N ALA A 157 18.93 9.46 -1.55
CA ALA A 157 17.74 9.79 -0.77
C ALA A 157 18.06 10.43 0.60
N LEU A 158 19.14 9.99 1.25
CA LEU A 158 19.61 10.57 2.51
C LEU A 158 19.97 12.06 2.36
N ASN A 159 20.40 12.47 1.16
CA ASN A 159 20.65 13.87 0.84
C ASN A 159 19.37 14.68 0.54
N SER A 160 18.24 14.01 0.27
CA SER A 160 16.93 14.63 -0.01
C SER A 160 15.95 14.61 1.17
N SER A 161 16.47 14.59 2.40
CA SER A 161 15.68 14.60 3.65
C SER A 161 14.84 13.35 3.91
N LEU A 162 15.16 12.22 3.26
CA LEU A 162 14.57 10.91 3.61
C LEU A 162 14.76 10.64 5.10
N LYS A 163 13.68 10.21 5.77
CA LYS A 163 13.73 9.75 7.16
C LYS A 163 13.62 8.24 7.15
N LEU A 164 14.64 7.56 7.64
CA LEU A 164 14.67 6.11 7.69
C LEU A 164 14.60 5.63 9.14
N HIS A 165 13.52 4.91 9.46
CA HIS A 165 13.31 4.23 10.72
C HIS A 165 13.43 2.73 10.47
N MET A 166 14.40 2.09 11.13
CA MET A 166 14.65 0.67 10.97
C MET A 166 14.41 -0.03 12.29
N PHE A 167 13.55 -1.04 12.27
CA PHE A 167 13.27 -1.90 13.40
C PHE A 167 13.93 -3.26 13.16
N THR A 168 14.31 -3.93 14.26
CA THR A 168 14.82 -5.33 14.36
C THR A 168 15.24 -6.02 13.05
N HIS A 169 16.51 -6.44 12.98
CA HIS A 169 17.16 -7.24 11.91
C HIS A 169 17.73 -6.49 10.71
N ASN A 170 17.40 -5.21 10.50
CA ASN A 170 18.08 -4.40 9.51
C ASN A 170 18.89 -3.31 10.21
N ASN A 171 20.13 -3.13 9.80
CA ASN A 171 20.98 -2.01 10.18
C ASN A 171 21.30 -1.17 8.94
N VAL A 172 21.39 0.16 9.08
CA VAL A 172 21.67 1.05 7.93
C VAL A 172 22.98 0.67 7.22
N ILE A 173 23.95 0.15 7.98
CA ILE A 173 25.23 -0.36 7.45
C ILE A 173 25.09 -1.60 6.56
N ASP A 174 23.96 -2.30 6.59
CA ASP A 174 23.71 -3.43 5.70
C ASP A 174 23.44 -2.95 4.25
N PHE A 175 23.20 -1.64 4.06
CA PHE A 175 22.84 -1.02 2.79
C PHE A 175 23.85 0.01 2.26
N LEU A 176 24.91 0.30 3.01
CA LEU A 176 25.97 1.27 2.67
C LEU A 176 27.30 0.55 2.43
#